data_AF-R7MUD3-F1
#
_entry.id   AF-R7MUD3-F1
#
_cell.length_a   1.000
_cell.length_b   1.000
_cell.length_c   1.000
_cell.angle_alpha   90.00
_cell.angle_beta   90.00
_cell.angle_gamma   90.00
#
_symmetry.space_group_name_H-M   'P 1'
#
loop_
_entity.id
_entity.type
_entity.pdbx_description
1 polymer ?
#
loop_
_entity_poly.entity_id
_entity_poly.type
_entity_poly.pdbx_seq_one_letter_code
_entity_poly.pdbx_strand_id
1 'polypeptide(L)'
;MDIYQEYEGKCCTPDQAVQVVKDGDWVDYGMSCAYPMALDKALARRHGDLKDIKVRNAISCHTVAILEADPDNETFTYLRP
;
A
#
# COMPACT_ATOMS: atom_id res chain seq x y z
N MET A 1 9.43 29.29 -2.28
CA MET A 1 9.08 27.92 -1.89
C MET A 1 10.37 27.15 -1.80
N ASP A 2 10.83 26.82 -0.61
CA ASP A 2 12.05 26.01 -0.44
C ASP A 2 11.67 24.54 -0.62
N ILE A 3 11.98 24.00 -1.79
CA ILE A 3 11.64 22.62 -2.18
C ILE A 3 12.29 21.58 -1.26
N TYR A 4 13.41 21.91 -0.62
CA TYR A 4 14.13 20.99 0.26
C TYR A 4 13.45 20.89 1.62
N GLN A 5 12.97 22.00 2.18
CA GLN A 5 12.19 21.99 3.42
C GLN A 5 10.87 21.22 3.26
N GLU A 6 10.20 21.36 2.11
CA GLU A 6 8.96 20.60 1.84
C GLU A 6 9.23 19.10 1.67
N TYR A 7 10.34 18.72 1.03
CA TYR A 7 10.74 17.32 0.89
C TYR A 7 11.07 16.69 2.25
N GLU A 8 11.88 17.37 3.07
CA GLU A 8 12.23 16.90 4.42
C GLU A 8 11.00 16.74 5.31
N GLY A 9 10.04 17.67 5.22
CA GLY A 9 8.79 17.59 5.98
C GLY A 9 7.86 16.45 5.54
N LYS A 10 7.98 15.96 4.30
CA LYS A 10 7.18 14.82 3.78
C LYS A 10 7.91 13.48 3.88
N CYS A 11 9.21 13.49 4.15
CA CYS A 11 10.02 12.29 4.31
C CYS A 11 9.59 11.55 5.58
N CYS A 12 9.02 10.36 5.42
CA CYS A 12 8.48 9.57 6.52
C CYS A 12 8.77 8.07 6.32
N THR A 13 8.56 7.28 7.38
CA THR A 13 8.74 5.82 7.28
C THR A 13 7.56 5.18 6.55
N PRO A 14 7.73 3.99 5.93
CA PRO A 14 6.64 3.28 5.28
C PRO A 14 5.43 3.05 6.21
N ASP A 15 5.66 2.69 7.47
CA ASP A 15 4.61 2.47 8.46
C ASP A 15 3.82 3.75 8.78
N GLN A 16 4.46 4.93 8.74
CA GLN A 16 3.79 6.23 8.88
C GLN A 16 3.03 6.60 7.61
N ALA A 17 3.63 6.39 6.43
CA ALA A 17 3.02 6.72 5.15
C ALA A 17 1.70 5.95 4.94
N VAL A 18 1.66 4.67 5.29
CA VAL A 18 0.43 3.86 5.12
C VAL A 18 -0.69 4.24 6.07
N GLN A 19 -0.46 5.01 7.14
CA GLN A 19 -1.51 5.49 8.06
C GLN A 19 -2.57 6.36 7.37
N VAL A 20 -2.23 6.95 6.22
CA VAL A 20 -3.18 7.73 5.42
C VAL A 20 -4.35 6.90 4.90
N VAL A 21 -4.15 5.58 4.74
CA VAL A 21 -5.15 4.63 4.23
C VAL A 21 -6.18 4.34 5.31
N LYS A 22 -7.46 4.47 4.93
CA LYS A 22 -8.64 4.27 5.77
C LYS A 22 -9.58 3.24 5.14
N ASP A 23 -10.51 2.73 5.92
CA ASP A 23 -11.51 1.76 5.47
C ASP A 23 -12.28 2.24 4.23
N GLY A 24 -12.44 1.37 3.24
CA GLY A 24 -13.11 1.68 1.97
C GLY A 24 -12.23 2.38 0.92
N ASP A 25 -10.97 2.71 1.24
CA ASP A 25 -10.09 3.40 0.30
C ASP A 25 -9.65 2.53 -0.88
N TRP A 26 -9.33 3.21 -1.98
CA TRP A 26 -8.73 2.61 -3.16
C TRP A 26 -7.23 2.93 -3.19
N VAL A 27 -6.42 1.89 -3.22
CA VAL A 27 -4.97 1.97 -3.28
C VAL A 27 -4.51 1.48 -4.64
N ASP A 28 -3.80 2.32 -5.38
CA ASP A 28 -3.25 1.97 -6.69
C ASP A 28 -1.76 1.73 -6.58
N TYR A 29 -1.32 0.52 -6.92
CA TYR A 29 0.09 0.17 -6.94
C TYR A 29 0.71 0.43 -8.31
N GLY A 30 1.94 0.93 -8.28
CA GLY A 30 2.75 1.08 -9.48
C GLY A 30 2.95 -0.25 -10.21
N MET A 31 3.09 -0.17 -11.53
CA MET A 31 3.22 -1.36 -12.38
C MET A 31 4.67 -1.84 -12.49
N SER A 32 4.84 -3.15 -12.66
CA SER A 32 6.11 -3.82 -12.94
C SER A 32 7.20 -3.49 -11.91
N CYS A 33 8.23 -2.73 -12.28
CA CYS A 33 9.35 -2.38 -11.41
C CYS A 33 9.06 -1.18 -10.49
N ALA A 34 7.96 -0.46 -10.71
CA ALA A 34 7.53 0.64 -9.84
C ALA A 34 6.71 0.14 -8.63
N TYR A 35 6.69 -1.18 -8.39
CA TYR A 35 5.96 -1.78 -7.29
C TYR A 35 6.51 -1.31 -5.93
N PRO A 36 5.69 -0.70 -5.07
CA PRO A 36 6.17 -0.10 -3.82
C PRO A 36 6.31 -1.16 -2.72
N MET A 37 7.30 -2.06 -2.83
CA MET A 37 7.49 -3.18 -1.90
C MET A 37 7.51 -2.78 -0.42
N ALA A 38 8.11 -1.63 -0.09
CA ALA A 38 8.19 -1.16 1.28
C ALA A 38 6.82 -0.74 1.83
N LEU A 39 5.99 -0.07 1.02
CA LEU A 39 4.65 0.34 1.41
C LEU A 39 3.69 -0.84 1.45
N ASP A 40 3.82 -1.79 0.52
CA ASP A 40 3.03 -3.02 0.50
C ASP A 40 3.26 -3.85 1.79
N LYS A 41 4.51 -4.07 2.20
CA LYS A 41 4.81 -4.73 3.47
C LYS A 41 4.26 -3.99 4.69
N ALA A 42 4.32 -2.67 4.68
CA ALA A 42 3.77 -1.85 5.76
C ALA A 42 2.24 -1.93 5.80
N LEU A 43 1.57 -1.95 4.64
CA LEU A 43 0.12 -2.08 4.54
C LEU A 43 -0.34 -3.49 4.96
N ALA A 44 0.41 -4.53 4.59
CA ALA A 44 0.14 -5.92 4.98
C ALA A 44 0.11 -6.12 6.51
N ARG A 45 0.96 -5.39 7.24
CA ARG A 45 0.94 -5.39 8.72
C ARG A 45 -0.35 -4.83 9.32
N ARG A 46 -1.07 -3.98 8.57
CA ARG A 46 -2.34 -3.35 9.00
C ARG A 46 -3.58 -4.13 8.57
N HIS A 47 -3.45 -5.36 8.06
CA HIS A 47 -4.59 -6.14 7.57
C HIS A 47 -5.69 -6.30 8.64
N GLY A 48 -5.37 -6.47 9.92
CA GLY A 48 -6.39 -6.60 10.98
C GLY A 48 -7.09 -5.29 11.38
N ASP A 49 -6.51 -4.13 11.05
CA ASP A 49 -7.00 -2.82 11.50
C ASP A 49 -7.89 -2.13 10.47
N LEU A 50 -7.82 -2.56 9.21
CA LEU A 50 -8.51 -1.95 8.08
C LEU A 50 -9.59 -2.88 7.51
N LYS A 51 -10.57 -2.31 6.79
CA LYS A 51 -11.62 -3.10 6.10
C LYS A 51 -12.00 -2.52 4.74
N ASP A 52 -12.42 -3.40 3.83
CA ASP A 52 -12.89 -3.04 2.47
C ASP A 52 -11.90 -2.18 1.67
N ILE A 53 -10.60 -2.51 1.76
CA ILE A 53 -9.57 -1.81 1.00
C ILE A 53 -9.46 -2.43 -0.39
N LYS A 54 -9.57 -1.61 -1.43
CA LYS A 54 -9.46 -2.06 -2.82
C LYS A 54 -8.08 -1.74 -3.35
N VAL A 55 -7.30 -2.78 -3.62
CA VAL A 55 -5.93 -2.62 -4.15
C VAL A 55 -5.93 -2.95 -5.62
N ARG A 56 -5.61 -1.95 -6.45
CA ARG A 56 -5.47 -2.12 -7.90
C ARG A 56 -4.01 -2.31 -8.27
N ASN A 57 -3.74 -3.33 -9.07
CA ASN A 57 -2.43 -3.53 -9.69
C ASN A 57 -2.58 -4.32 -10.99
N ALA A 58 -1.91 -3.89 -12.05
CA ALA A 58 -1.92 -4.59 -13.33
C ALA A 58 -0.92 -5.77 -13.38
N ILE A 59 0.36 -5.49 -13.13
CA ILE A 59 1.44 -6.47 -13.18
C ILE A 59 2.42 -6.16 -12.05
N SER A 60 2.74 -7.16 -11.23
CA SER A 60 3.82 -7.10 -10.25
C SER A 60 4.91 -8.11 -10.61
N CYS A 61 6.16 -7.68 -10.58
CA CYS A 61 7.33 -8.57 -10.66
C CYS A 61 7.76 -9.10 -9.28
N HIS A 62 7.04 -8.73 -8.22
CA HIS A 62 7.34 -9.05 -6.83
C HIS A 62 6.14 -9.73 -6.15
N THR A 63 6.42 -10.49 -5.09
CA THR A 63 5.38 -11.05 -4.23
C THR A 63 4.58 -9.93 -3.57
N VAL A 64 3.27 -10.10 -3.53
CA VAL A 64 2.34 -9.10 -2.98
C VAL A 64 2.09 -9.43 -1.51
N ALA A 65 2.70 -8.66 -0.60
CA ALA A 65 2.70 -8.93 0.83
C ALA A 65 1.29 -8.83 1.44
N ILE A 66 0.43 -7.94 0.95
CA ILE A 66 -0.97 -7.86 1.41
C ILE A 66 -1.75 -9.16 1.17
N LEU A 67 -1.46 -9.86 0.07
CA LEU A 67 -2.12 -11.14 -0.25
C LEU A 67 -1.56 -12.30 0.58
N GLU A 68 -0.28 -12.23 0.95
CA GLU A 68 0.31 -13.21 1.87
C GLU A 68 -0.18 -13.00 3.31
N ALA A 69 -0.42 -11.75 3.72
CA ALA A 69 -0.91 -11.42 5.05
C ALA A 69 -2.42 -11.62 5.23
N ASP A 70 -3.20 -11.50 4.15
CA ASP A 70 -4.65 -11.67 4.13
C ASP A 70 -5.06 -12.75 3.12
N PRO A 71 -4.79 -14.04 3.41
CA PRO A 71 -5.12 -15.14 2.52
C PRO A 71 -6.63 -15.31 2.31
N ASP A 72 -7.44 -14.87 3.28
CA ASP A 72 -8.89 -14.98 3.28
C ASP A 72 -9.57 -13.76 2.60
N ASN A 73 -8.80 -12.73 2.23
CA ASN A 73 -9.26 -11.47 1.64
C ASN A 73 -10.33 -10.75 2.49
N GLU A 74 -10.18 -10.78 3.82
CA GLU A 74 -11.11 -10.13 4.74
C GLU A 74 -10.99 -8.60 4.69
N THR A 75 -9.79 -8.11 4.43
CA THR A 75 -9.44 -6.69 4.48
C THR A 75 -9.10 -6.13 3.11
N PHE A 76 -8.33 -6.88 2.32
CA PHE A 76 -7.84 -6.43 1.02
C PHE A 76 -8.54 -7.15 -0.12
N THR A 77 -9.24 -6.39 -0.96
CA THR A 77 -9.73 -6.86 -2.26
C THR A 77 -8.70 -6.49 -3.33
N TYR A 78 -7.94 -7.48 -3.80
CA TYR A 78 -6.95 -7.27 -4.86
C TYR A 78 -7.58 -7.38 -6.26
N LEU A 79 -7.70 -6.24 -6.93
CA LEU A 79 -8.28 -6.13 -8.27
C LEU A 79 -7.17 -6.27 -9.32
N ARG A 80 -7.19 -7.40 -10.03
CA ARG A 80 -6.45 -7.58 -11.28
C ARG A 80 -7.38 -7.21 -12.46
N PRO A 81 -6.95 -6.32 -13.36
CA PRO A 81 -7.71 -6.02 -14.58
C PRO A 81 -7.80 -7.23 -15.52
#